data_AF-A0A969IFX7-F1
#
_entry.id   AF-A0A969IFX7-F1
#
_cell.length_a   1.000
_cell.length_b   1.000
_cell.length_c   1.000
_cell.angle_alpha   90.00
_cell.angle_beta   90.00
_cell.angle_gamma   90.00
#
_symmetry.space_group_name_H-M   'P 1'
#
loop_
_entity.id
_entity.type
_entity.pdbx_description
1 polymer ?
#
loop_
_entity_poly.entity_id
_entity_poly.type
_entity_poly.pdbx_seq_one_letter_code
_entity_poly.pdbx_strand_id
1 'polypeptide(L)'
;IGYVETHGTATPLGDPIEVAALMRAYGLGPERRGTIPIGSVKTNIGHLEPASGLAGCIKAILALEHGLLPPSLHFKEPNPDIRFDELNIEVAARPMKLAGGRHLRHAGVNSFGFGGSNAHVVLREPSRSRSTAQPQSDAAGPLVISAHGSGALKALIERYADHIPKGADGAGAAICNAAAHTRDLLLERVVVAGPNTRASLAAHLSGQSTATLWRGTALGSELDTAFIFAGNGAQWVGMGLLAYRTNAAFRNALQRFDERFRERAGWSAADALQSPELAVDIRRASRAQPLLLALQLRRSKPSPCTGCGRRWRLATVSARLRPRGVPADSSLKTQSASCWLAAIGRR
;
A
#
# COMPACT_ATOMS: atom_id res chain seq x y z
N ILE A 1 23.83 -26.31 -5.94
CA ILE A 1 23.65 -25.60 -4.65
C ILE A 1 24.82 -24.65 -4.44
N GLY A 2 24.55 -23.40 -4.09
CA GLY A 2 25.52 -22.32 -3.95
C GLY A 2 26.00 -22.08 -2.50
N TYR A 3 25.23 -22.54 -1.50
CA TYR A 3 25.68 -22.63 -0.11
C TYR A 3 24.75 -23.58 0.68
N VAL A 4 25.18 -24.05 1.85
CA VAL A 4 24.32 -24.81 2.78
C VAL A 4 24.27 -24.18 4.16
N GLU A 5 23.06 -23.92 4.65
CA GLU A 5 22.76 -23.64 6.05
C GLU A 5 22.67 -24.95 6.80
N THR A 6 23.70 -25.29 7.56
CA THR A 6 23.83 -26.56 8.26
C THR A 6 22.96 -26.59 9.51
N HIS A 7 22.62 -27.79 9.98
CA HIS A 7 22.09 -28.00 11.32
C HIS A 7 23.11 -27.49 12.35
N GLY A 8 24.39 -27.79 12.19
CA GLY A 8 25.53 -27.08 12.78
C GLY A 8 25.34 -26.74 14.25
N THR A 9 25.23 -27.79 15.08
CA THR A 9 25.04 -27.70 16.53
C THR A 9 26.35 -27.61 17.31
N ALA A 10 27.49 -27.57 16.61
CA ALA A 10 28.81 -27.50 17.21
C ALA A 10 29.11 -28.70 18.11
N THR A 11 28.64 -29.90 17.70
CA THR A 11 28.89 -31.12 18.47
C THR A 11 30.08 -31.88 17.87
N PRO A 12 31.02 -32.39 18.69
CA PRO A 12 32.20 -33.09 18.19
C PRO A 12 31.86 -34.25 17.24
N LEU A 13 30.76 -34.97 17.53
CA LEU A 13 30.30 -36.08 16.70
C LEU A 13 29.38 -35.66 15.55
N GLY A 14 28.48 -34.70 15.79
CA GLY A 14 27.45 -34.35 14.81
C GLY A 14 27.97 -33.56 13.62
N ASP A 15 28.90 -32.63 13.84
CA ASP A 15 29.42 -31.78 12.77
C ASP A 15 30.17 -32.59 11.68
N PRO A 16 31.07 -33.55 12.03
CA PRO A 16 31.66 -34.44 11.04
C PRO A 16 30.65 -35.32 10.30
N ILE A 17 29.63 -35.84 11.01
CA ILE A 17 28.56 -36.65 10.39
C ILE A 17 27.75 -35.82 9.40
N GLU A 18 27.41 -34.58 9.74
CA GLU A 18 26.68 -33.68 8.87
C GLU A 18 27.48 -33.35 7.61
N VAL A 19 28.76 -32.99 7.74
CA VAL A 19 29.61 -32.69 6.59
C VAL A 19 29.81 -33.94 5.71
N ALA A 20 29.96 -35.12 6.30
CA ALA A 20 30.04 -36.37 5.55
C ALA A 20 28.71 -36.68 4.81
N ALA A 21 27.56 -36.34 5.38
CA ALA A 21 26.27 -36.46 4.70
C ALA A 21 26.16 -35.50 3.51
N LEU A 22 26.61 -34.24 3.69
CA LEU A 22 26.70 -33.25 2.61
C LEU A 22 27.63 -33.71 1.49
N MET A 23 28.76 -34.33 1.84
CA MET A 23 29.68 -34.90 0.87
C MET A 23 28.98 -35.88 -0.06
N ARG A 24 28.29 -36.87 0.53
CA ARG A 24 27.59 -37.89 -0.25
C ARG A 24 26.44 -37.32 -1.08
N ALA A 25 25.67 -36.39 -0.52
CA ALA A 25 24.49 -35.84 -1.19
C ALA A 25 24.85 -34.88 -2.34
N TYR A 26 25.90 -34.09 -2.19
CA TYR A 26 26.30 -33.08 -3.16
C TYR A 26 27.49 -33.45 -4.04
N GLY A 27 28.01 -34.68 -3.89
CA GLY A 27 29.19 -35.14 -4.63
C GLY A 27 30.41 -34.25 -4.35
N LEU A 28 30.64 -33.93 -3.08
CA LEU A 28 31.81 -33.14 -2.67
C LEU A 28 33.09 -33.96 -2.82
N GLY A 29 34.19 -33.29 -3.16
CA GLY A 29 35.48 -33.92 -3.39
C GLY A 29 36.33 -33.17 -4.42
N PRO A 30 37.57 -33.63 -4.69
CA PRO A 30 38.54 -32.94 -5.56
C PRO A 30 38.05 -32.69 -6.99
N GLU A 31 37.23 -33.60 -7.52
CA GLU A 31 36.67 -33.54 -8.88
C GLU A 31 35.57 -32.46 -9.03
N ARG A 32 35.05 -31.93 -7.92
CA ARG A 32 34.01 -30.91 -7.95
C ARG A 32 34.60 -29.55 -8.32
N ARG A 33 34.00 -28.88 -9.30
CA ARG A 33 34.35 -27.48 -9.61
C ARG A 33 33.82 -26.53 -8.54
N GLY A 34 34.75 -25.92 -7.82
CA GLY A 34 34.49 -24.87 -6.83
C GLY A 34 34.14 -25.39 -5.44
N THR A 35 34.16 -24.48 -4.47
CA THR A 35 33.90 -24.76 -3.06
C THR A 35 32.41 -24.54 -2.73
N ILE A 36 31.81 -25.34 -1.85
CA ILE A 36 30.51 -25.01 -1.25
C ILE A 36 30.74 -24.32 0.09
N PRO A 37 30.31 -23.06 0.24
CA PRO A 37 30.32 -22.42 1.54
C PRO A 37 29.20 -22.98 2.44
N ILE A 38 29.53 -23.18 3.72
CA ILE A 38 28.59 -23.59 4.77
C ILE A 38 28.54 -22.61 5.91
N GLY A 39 27.43 -22.60 6.64
CA GLY A 39 27.32 -21.86 7.88
C GLY A 39 26.11 -22.25 8.72
N SER A 40 26.03 -21.70 9.93
CA SER A 40 24.93 -21.97 10.88
C SER A 40 24.52 -20.69 11.60
N VAL A 41 23.23 -20.34 11.55
CA VAL A 41 22.59 -19.23 12.28
C VAL A 41 22.71 -19.42 13.79
N LYS A 42 22.91 -20.66 14.26
CA LYS A 42 23.06 -20.98 15.68
C LYS A 42 24.28 -20.31 16.30
N THR A 43 25.30 -20.02 15.48
CA THR A 43 26.47 -19.25 15.93
C THR A 43 26.13 -17.81 16.32
N ASN A 44 25.02 -17.26 15.83
CA ASN A 44 24.58 -15.89 16.12
C ASN A 44 23.50 -15.83 17.20
N ILE A 45 22.53 -16.75 17.17
CA ILE A 45 21.31 -16.67 18.01
C ILE A 45 21.07 -17.92 18.86
N GLY A 46 22.02 -18.84 18.89
CA GLY A 46 21.89 -20.11 19.61
C GLY A 46 20.96 -21.12 18.94
N HIS A 47 20.78 -22.25 19.61
CA HIS A 47 19.87 -23.31 19.15
C HIS A 47 18.44 -23.02 19.61
N LEU A 48 17.57 -22.59 18.70
CA LEU A 48 16.16 -22.25 18.99
C LEU A 48 15.22 -23.47 19.02
N GLU A 49 15.76 -24.65 19.34
CA GLU A 49 15.04 -25.92 19.38
C GLU A 49 14.05 -26.08 18.19
N PRO A 50 12.70 -26.14 18.34
CA PRO A 50 11.80 -26.40 17.20
C PRO A 50 11.79 -25.27 16.16
N ALA A 51 12.21 -24.05 16.52
CA ALA A 51 12.28 -22.92 15.59
C ALA A 51 13.60 -22.87 14.80
N SER A 52 14.57 -23.76 15.08
CA SER A 52 15.90 -23.72 14.47
C SER A 52 15.89 -23.86 12.95
N GLY A 53 15.04 -24.76 12.43
CA GLY A 53 14.90 -24.92 10.98
C GLY A 53 14.36 -23.66 10.30
N LEU A 54 13.36 -23.02 10.91
CA LEU A 54 12.79 -21.77 10.38
C LEU A 54 13.80 -20.62 10.41
N ALA A 55 14.59 -20.50 11.49
CA ALA A 55 15.65 -19.50 11.56
C ALA A 55 16.71 -19.70 10.47
N GLY A 56 17.09 -20.96 10.20
CA GLY A 56 17.97 -21.31 9.08
C GLY A 56 17.37 -20.93 7.72
N CYS A 57 16.08 -21.22 7.51
CA CYS A 57 15.37 -20.81 6.29
C CYS A 57 15.33 -19.29 6.12
N ILE A 58 15.08 -18.51 7.18
CA ILE A 58 15.06 -17.04 7.13
C ILE A 58 16.45 -16.50 6.74
N LYS A 59 17.52 -16.99 7.38
CA LYS A 59 18.89 -16.62 7.00
C LYS A 59 19.17 -16.95 5.54
N ALA A 60 18.73 -18.11 5.06
CA ALA A 60 18.90 -18.51 3.67
C ALA A 60 18.15 -17.64 2.67
N ILE A 61 16.90 -17.28 2.97
CA ILE A 61 16.12 -16.36 2.14
C ILE A 61 16.83 -15.01 2.04
N LEU A 62 17.26 -14.45 3.18
CA LEU A 62 17.98 -13.17 3.21
C LEU A 62 19.32 -13.25 2.48
N ALA A 63 20.06 -14.35 2.62
CA ALA A 63 21.33 -14.54 1.92
C ALA A 63 21.14 -14.62 0.40
N LEU A 64 20.07 -15.28 -0.07
CA LEU A 64 19.71 -15.34 -1.49
C LEU A 64 19.25 -13.97 -2.01
N GLU A 65 18.40 -13.26 -1.25
CA GLU A 65 17.87 -11.93 -1.59
C GLU A 65 19.00 -10.89 -1.74
N HIS A 66 19.91 -10.84 -0.77
CA HIS A 66 21.05 -9.92 -0.78
C HIS A 66 22.23 -10.43 -1.60
N GLY A 67 22.24 -11.70 -2.01
CA GLY A 67 23.37 -12.31 -2.73
C GLY A 67 24.65 -12.38 -1.90
N LEU A 68 24.53 -12.49 -0.57
CA LEU A 68 25.62 -12.42 0.39
C LEU A 68 25.36 -13.40 1.53
N LEU A 69 26.31 -14.29 1.80
CA LEU A 69 26.29 -15.18 2.96
C LEU A 69 27.01 -14.49 4.13
N PRO A 70 26.31 -14.20 5.24
CA PRO A 70 26.94 -13.64 6.44
C PRO A 70 27.87 -14.66 7.12
N PRO A 71 28.85 -14.19 7.91
CA PRO A 71 29.80 -15.07 8.58
C PRO A 71 29.13 -15.91 9.67
N SER A 72 29.58 -17.15 9.82
CA SER A 72 29.36 -17.97 11.01
C SER A 72 30.38 -17.57 12.08
N LEU A 73 29.88 -17.28 13.27
CA LEU A 73 30.72 -16.80 14.37
C LEU A 73 31.48 -17.95 15.04
N HIS A 74 32.50 -17.59 15.83
CA HIS A 74 33.31 -18.50 16.67
C HIS A 74 34.14 -19.55 15.92
N PHE A 75 34.17 -19.51 14.59
CA PHE A 75 35.06 -20.34 13.79
C PHE A 75 36.49 -19.76 13.80
N LYS A 76 37.37 -20.36 14.61
CA LYS A 76 38.79 -20.00 14.71
C LYS A 76 39.70 -21.00 14.03
N GLU A 77 39.48 -22.28 14.32
CA GLU A 77 40.24 -23.39 13.79
C GLU A 77 39.25 -24.45 13.27
N PRO A 78 39.53 -25.09 12.12
CA PRO A 78 38.69 -26.15 11.59
C PRO A 78 38.71 -27.38 12.51
N ASN A 79 37.57 -28.08 12.61
CA ASN A 79 37.52 -29.36 13.31
C ASN A 79 38.42 -30.39 12.59
N PRO A 80 39.43 -30.98 13.25
CA PRO A 80 40.38 -31.90 12.63
C PRO A 80 39.74 -33.20 12.11
N ASP A 81 38.55 -33.56 12.61
CA ASP A 81 37.79 -34.73 12.13
C ASP A 81 37.08 -34.46 10.79
N ILE A 82 37.17 -33.23 10.26
CA ILE A 82 36.58 -32.83 8.98
C ILE A 82 37.69 -32.47 8.00
N ARG A 83 37.76 -33.21 6.89
CA ARG A 83 38.74 -33.02 5.83
C ARG A 83 38.33 -31.89 4.88
N PHE A 84 38.28 -30.65 5.38
CA PHE A 84 37.82 -29.48 4.61
C PHE A 84 38.54 -29.32 3.26
N ASP A 85 39.86 -29.49 3.25
CA ASP A 85 40.72 -29.34 2.06
C ASP A 85 40.41 -30.39 0.97
N GLU A 86 39.99 -31.60 1.35
CA GLU A 86 39.63 -32.66 0.41
C GLU A 86 38.19 -32.52 -0.10
N LEU A 87 37.32 -31.90 0.69
CA LEU A 87 35.88 -31.88 0.45
C LEU A 87 35.39 -30.66 -0.33
N ASN A 88 36.27 -29.74 -0.76
CA ASN A 88 35.84 -28.52 -1.46
C ASN A 88 34.66 -27.84 -0.72
N ILE A 89 34.78 -27.75 0.60
CA ILE A 89 33.78 -27.14 1.50
C ILE A 89 34.48 -26.14 2.40
N GLU A 90 33.85 -25.00 2.67
CA GLU A 90 34.47 -23.93 3.46
C GLU A 90 33.44 -23.35 4.43
N VAL A 91 33.82 -23.19 5.69
CA VAL A 91 32.99 -22.46 6.66
C VAL A 91 33.06 -20.98 6.33
N ALA A 92 31.91 -20.31 6.23
CA ALA A 92 31.85 -18.88 5.99
C ALA A 92 32.36 -18.07 7.20
N ALA A 93 33.68 -17.94 7.36
CA ALA A 93 34.30 -17.19 8.48
C ALA A 93 34.23 -15.66 8.29
N ARG A 94 33.98 -15.23 7.04
CA ARG A 94 33.86 -13.84 6.61
C ARG A 94 32.68 -13.72 5.64
N PRO A 95 32.15 -12.50 5.39
CA PRO A 95 31.10 -12.33 4.39
C PRO A 95 31.52 -12.88 3.02
N MET A 96 30.69 -13.75 2.44
CA MET A 96 30.95 -14.38 1.14
C MET A 96 29.90 -13.97 0.13
N LYS A 97 30.34 -13.42 -1.01
CA LYS A 97 29.42 -13.09 -2.11
C LYS A 97 28.89 -14.37 -2.73
N LEU A 98 27.57 -14.55 -2.74
CA LEU A 98 26.94 -15.65 -3.44
C LEU A 98 26.84 -15.30 -4.92
N ALA A 99 27.60 -16.04 -5.75
CA ALA A 99 27.63 -15.84 -7.19
C ALA A 99 26.20 -15.94 -7.77
N GLY A 100 25.74 -14.84 -8.36
CA GLY A 100 24.51 -14.76 -9.15
C GLY A 100 24.82 -14.40 -10.60
N GLY A 101 23.85 -14.59 -11.51
CA GLY A 101 24.05 -14.25 -12.93
C GLY A 101 23.20 -15.12 -13.85
N ARG A 102 23.85 -15.86 -14.75
CA ARG A 102 23.17 -16.79 -15.69
C ARG A 102 22.44 -17.94 -15.00
N HIS A 103 22.88 -18.32 -13.79
CA HIS A 103 22.26 -19.35 -12.98
C HIS A 103 21.67 -18.74 -11.72
N LEU A 104 20.51 -19.24 -11.34
CA LEU A 104 19.83 -18.81 -10.12
C LEU A 104 20.52 -19.40 -8.91
N ARG A 105 20.68 -18.59 -7.87
CA ARG A 105 21.25 -19.00 -6.58
C ARG A 105 20.33 -20.01 -5.90
N HIS A 106 20.94 -21.04 -5.32
CA HIS A 106 20.25 -22.07 -4.54
C HIS A 106 20.94 -22.24 -3.19
N ALA A 107 20.17 -22.45 -2.13
CA ALA A 107 20.66 -22.73 -0.79
C ALA A 107 20.06 -24.04 -0.28
N GLY A 108 20.86 -24.89 0.35
CA GLY A 108 20.35 -26.01 1.15
C GLY A 108 20.15 -25.59 2.60
N VAL A 109 19.15 -26.13 3.29
CA VAL A 109 18.93 -25.92 4.73
C VAL A 109 18.73 -27.28 5.40
N ASN A 110 19.57 -27.60 6.38
CA ASN A 110 19.48 -28.82 7.18
C ASN A 110 18.84 -28.56 8.55
N SER A 111 18.01 -29.50 9.00
CA SER A 111 17.54 -29.53 10.38
C SER A 111 17.36 -30.98 10.83
N PHE A 112 18.13 -31.41 11.83
CA PHE A 112 18.11 -32.78 12.33
C PHE A 112 17.55 -32.78 13.75
N GLY A 113 16.42 -33.46 13.95
CA GLY A 113 15.80 -33.59 15.25
C GLY A 113 16.49 -34.66 16.09
N PHE A 114 16.63 -34.41 17.39
CA PHE A 114 17.22 -35.38 18.33
C PHE A 114 16.50 -36.75 18.31
N GLY A 115 15.19 -36.77 18.05
CA GLY A 115 14.40 -38.00 17.86
C GLY A 115 14.62 -38.74 16.53
N GLY A 116 15.64 -38.37 15.74
CA GLY A 116 16.01 -39.03 14.49
C GLY A 116 15.23 -38.56 13.24
N SER A 117 14.27 -37.64 13.39
CA SER A 117 13.56 -37.04 12.26
C SER A 117 14.41 -35.95 11.60
N ASN A 118 14.75 -36.16 10.32
CA ASN A 118 15.65 -35.29 9.57
C ASN A 118 14.89 -34.55 8.46
N ALA A 119 15.17 -33.26 8.28
CA ALA A 119 14.62 -32.46 7.20
C ALA A 119 15.73 -31.76 6.42
N HIS A 120 15.57 -31.70 5.10
CA HIS A 120 16.41 -30.94 4.19
C HIS A 120 15.52 -30.15 3.22
N VAL A 121 15.78 -28.85 3.07
CA VAL A 121 15.05 -27.98 2.14
C VAL A 121 16.04 -27.34 1.17
N VAL A 122 15.68 -27.31 -0.11
CA VAL A 122 16.40 -26.54 -1.12
C VAL A 122 15.60 -25.29 -1.48
N LEU A 123 16.18 -24.12 -1.25
CA LEU A 123 15.64 -22.82 -1.61
C LEU A 123 16.32 -22.30 -2.88
N ARG A 124 15.60 -21.53 -3.67
CA ARG A 124 16.09 -20.92 -4.92
C ARG A 124 15.69 -19.45 -4.93
N GLU A 125 16.59 -18.57 -5.40
CA GLU A 125 16.24 -17.16 -5.62
C GLU A 125 15.13 -17.05 -6.70
N PRO A 126 14.21 -16.08 -6.58
CA PRO A 126 13.14 -15.92 -7.55
C PRO A 126 13.72 -15.62 -8.95
N SER A 127 13.05 -16.09 -10.00
CA SER A 127 13.38 -15.62 -11.36
C SER A 127 13.20 -14.11 -11.40
N ARG A 128 14.18 -13.39 -11.98
CA ARG A 128 14.04 -11.95 -12.24
C ARG A 128 12.84 -11.73 -13.17
N SER A 129 11.67 -11.49 -12.59
CA SER A 129 10.54 -10.96 -13.34
C SER A 129 10.97 -9.62 -13.92
N ARG A 130 10.67 -9.36 -15.20
CA ARG A 130 10.84 -8.02 -15.79
C ARG A 130 10.17 -7.04 -14.85
N SER A 131 10.95 -6.09 -14.33
CA SER A 131 10.47 -4.95 -13.55
C SER A 131 9.13 -4.51 -14.13
N THR A 132 8.05 -4.70 -13.39
CA THR A 132 6.79 -4.02 -13.69
C THR A 132 7.16 -2.55 -13.63
N ALA A 133 7.10 -1.87 -14.78
CA ALA A 133 7.46 -0.47 -14.90
C ALA A 133 6.92 0.28 -13.68
N GLN A 134 7.80 1.03 -12.98
CA GLN A 134 7.36 1.85 -11.87
C GLN A 134 6.20 2.71 -12.38
N PRO A 135 5.01 2.66 -11.74
CA PRO A 135 3.89 3.46 -12.19
C PRO A 135 4.32 4.93 -12.16
N GLN A 136 4.36 5.55 -13.35
CA GLN A 136 4.85 6.91 -13.59
C GLN A 136 3.95 8.01 -12.99
N SER A 137 3.01 7.69 -12.11
CA SER A 137 2.13 8.69 -11.53
C SER A 137 2.71 9.24 -10.23
N ASP A 138 3.26 10.45 -10.30
CA ASP A 138 3.75 11.22 -9.13
C ASP A 138 2.62 11.68 -8.19
N ALA A 139 1.36 11.63 -8.63
CA ALA A 139 0.22 11.99 -7.80
C ALA A 139 -0.08 10.87 -6.79
N ALA A 140 0.67 10.84 -5.68
CA ALA A 140 0.39 9.97 -4.56
C ALA A 140 -1.04 10.23 -4.05
N GLY A 141 -1.84 9.17 -3.97
CA GLY A 141 -3.11 9.21 -3.24
C GLY A 141 -2.88 9.53 -1.75
N PRO A 142 -3.95 9.73 -0.97
CA PRO A 142 -3.79 10.00 0.46
C PRO A 142 -3.12 8.82 1.17
N LEU A 143 -2.25 9.12 2.13
CA LEU A 143 -1.72 8.11 3.04
C LEU A 143 -2.80 7.75 4.07
N VAL A 144 -3.19 6.48 4.11
CA VAL A 144 -4.17 5.96 5.07
C VAL A 144 -3.46 5.06 6.07
N ILE A 145 -3.54 5.40 7.35
CA ILE A 145 -2.98 4.61 8.45
C ILE A 145 -4.13 4.17 9.33
N SER A 146 -4.21 2.88 9.66
CA SER A 146 -5.23 2.37 10.57
C SER A 146 -4.68 1.42 11.61
N ALA A 147 -5.33 1.38 12.78
CA ALA A 147 -4.99 0.47 13.87
C ALA A 147 -6.25 0.12 14.69
N HIS A 148 -6.13 -0.88 15.59
CA HIS A 148 -7.22 -1.26 16.50
C HIS A 148 -7.46 -0.25 17.63
N GLY A 149 -6.45 0.53 18.01
CA GLY A 149 -6.54 1.45 19.13
C GLY A 149 -5.60 2.64 19.00
N SER A 150 -5.86 3.68 19.80
CA SER A 150 -5.15 4.96 19.73
C SER A 150 -3.63 4.85 19.95
N GLY A 151 -3.19 4.00 20.89
CA GLY A 151 -1.77 3.76 21.16
C GLY A 151 -1.06 3.08 19.99
N ALA A 152 -1.69 2.04 19.40
CA ALA A 152 -1.16 1.35 18.23
C ALA A 152 -1.12 2.27 16.99
N LEU A 153 -2.14 3.13 16.83
CA LEU A 153 -2.19 4.13 15.78
C LEU A 153 -1.02 5.14 15.93
N LYS A 154 -0.78 5.64 17.14
CA LYS A 154 0.33 6.55 17.43
C LYS A 154 1.68 5.92 17.07
N ALA A 155 1.94 4.70 17.54
CA ALA A 155 3.18 3.99 17.25
C ALA A 155 3.36 3.72 15.75
N LEU A 156 2.27 3.47 15.01
CA LEU A 156 2.33 3.28 13.57
C LEU A 156 2.60 4.60 12.83
N ILE A 157 2.01 5.72 13.28
CA ILE A 157 2.29 7.06 12.76
C ILE A 157 3.77 7.42 12.92
N GLU A 158 4.36 7.13 14.08
CA GLU A 158 5.80 7.33 14.33
C GLU A 158 6.65 6.54 13.33
N ARG A 159 6.36 5.25 13.13
CA ARG A 159 7.06 4.42 12.14
C ARG A 159 6.94 4.95 10.70
N TYR A 160 5.76 5.44 10.30
CA TYR A 160 5.61 6.05 8.98
C TYR A 160 6.38 7.37 8.86
N ALA A 161 6.37 8.21 9.89
CA ALA A 161 7.11 9.47 9.91
C ALA A 161 8.63 9.24 9.80
N ASP A 162 9.14 8.16 10.40
CA ASP A 162 10.55 7.76 10.31
C ASP A 162 10.91 7.15 8.95
N HIS A 163 10.00 6.34 8.38
CA HIS A 163 10.23 5.67 7.11
C HIS A 163 10.17 6.62 5.90
N ILE A 164 9.37 7.70 5.97
CA ILE A 164 9.30 8.71 4.90
C ILE A 164 10.56 9.60 4.94
N PRO A 165 11.36 9.70 3.86
CA PRO A 165 12.59 10.49 3.86
C PRO A 165 12.39 11.96 4.25
N LYS A 166 13.39 12.55 4.90
CA LYS A 166 13.40 14.00 5.17
C LYS A 166 13.49 14.77 3.85
N GLY A 167 12.71 15.84 3.72
CA GLY A 167 12.66 16.66 2.49
C GLY A 167 11.84 16.08 1.34
N ALA A 168 11.13 14.96 1.55
CA ALA A 168 10.20 14.44 0.55
C ALA A 168 8.91 15.28 0.48
N ASP A 169 8.43 15.55 -0.73
CA ASP A 169 7.18 16.30 -0.98
C ASP A 169 5.91 15.55 -0.56
N GLY A 170 6.02 14.30 -0.10
CA GLY A 170 4.94 13.47 0.43
C GLY A 170 5.42 12.07 0.81
N ALA A 171 4.50 11.15 1.12
CA ALA A 171 4.84 9.75 1.40
C ALA A 171 5.28 8.96 0.15
N GLY A 172 4.91 9.43 -1.06
CA GLY A 172 5.17 8.73 -2.31
C GLY A 172 4.12 7.66 -2.63
N ALA A 173 3.86 7.46 -3.93
CA ALA A 173 2.76 6.61 -4.41
C ALA A 173 2.88 5.15 -3.95
N ALA A 174 4.10 4.60 -3.87
CA ALA A 174 4.32 3.23 -3.42
C ALA A 174 3.86 3.00 -1.97
N ILE A 175 4.19 3.93 -1.06
CA ILE A 175 3.79 3.85 0.35
C ILE A 175 2.28 4.02 0.48
N CYS A 176 1.69 5.02 -0.19
CA CYS A 176 0.24 5.24 -0.15
C CYS A 176 -0.54 4.03 -0.71
N ASN A 177 -0.09 3.45 -1.83
CA ASN A 177 -0.73 2.29 -2.45
C ASN A 177 -0.60 1.04 -1.57
N ALA A 178 0.58 0.80 -1.00
CA ALA A 178 0.76 -0.32 -0.08
C ALA A 178 -0.13 -0.17 1.15
N ALA A 179 -0.19 1.02 1.76
CA ALA A 179 -1.04 1.30 2.90
C ALA A 179 -2.54 1.16 2.59
N ALA A 180 -2.97 1.54 1.39
CA ALA A 180 -4.37 1.46 0.98
C ALA A 180 -4.83 0.06 0.51
N HIS A 181 -3.93 -0.75 -0.06
CA HIS A 181 -4.31 -1.97 -0.77
C HIS A 181 -3.69 -3.26 -0.23
N THR A 182 -2.72 -3.17 0.69
CA THR A 182 -2.03 -4.35 1.28
C THR A 182 -2.15 -4.40 2.80
N ARG A 183 -3.03 -3.58 3.38
CA ARG A 183 -3.32 -3.49 4.81
C ARG A 183 -4.82 -3.48 5.04
N ASP A 184 -5.23 -4.08 6.14
CA ASP A 184 -6.61 -3.98 6.61
C ASP A 184 -6.95 -2.55 7.03
N LEU A 185 -8.21 -2.16 6.82
CA LEU A 185 -8.72 -0.85 7.23
C LEU A 185 -9.48 -0.97 8.56
N LEU A 186 -8.75 -0.78 9.66
CA LEU A 186 -9.23 -0.91 11.03
C LEU A 186 -10.00 0.34 11.51
N LEU A 187 -10.47 0.33 12.76
CA LEU A 187 -11.40 1.35 13.28
C LEU A 187 -10.72 2.72 13.46
N GLU A 188 -9.59 2.79 14.15
CA GLU A 188 -8.88 4.05 14.37
C GLU A 188 -8.08 4.40 13.11
N ARG A 189 -8.39 5.52 12.46
CA ARG A 189 -7.79 5.91 11.19
C ARG A 189 -7.21 7.31 11.23
N VAL A 190 -6.09 7.48 10.54
CA VAL A 190 -5.55 8.76 10.11
C VAL A 190 -5.43 8.76 8.59
N VAL A 191 -5.87 9.85 7.97
CA VAL A 191 -5.74 10.10 6.55
C VAL A 191 -4.93 11.38 6.38
N VAL A 192 -3.86 11.32 5.59
CA VAL A 192 -3.06 12.49 5.23
C VAL A 192 -3.14 12.71 3.73
N ALA A 193 -3.59 13.88 3.30
CA ALA A 193 -3.69 14.24 1.88
C ALA A 193 -2.90 15.52 1.58
N GLY A 194 -2.30 15.56 0.39
CA GLY A 194 -1.51 16.70 -0.07
C GLY A 194 -0.02 16.58 0.29
N PRO A 195 0.74 17.66 0.05
CA PRO A 195 2.19 17.64 0.22
C PRO A 195 2.59 17.60 1.69
N ASN A 196 3.87 17.35 1.97
CA ASN A 196 4.48 17.42 3.31
C ASN A 196 3.91 16.42 4.32
N THR A 197 3.60 15.19 3.88
CA THR A 197 3.02 14.13 4.73
C THR A 197 3.78 13.95 6.06
N ARG A 198 5.11 13.95 6.04
CA ARG A 198 5.94 13.81 7.25
C ARG A 198 5.70 14.94 8.25
N ALA A 199 5.59 16.18 7.79
CA ALA A 199 5.33 17.34 8.66
C ALA A 199 3.93 17.25 9.29
N SER A 200 2.92 16.84 8.52
CA SER A 200 1.56 16.62 9.04
C SER A 200 1.52 15.53 10.11
N LEU A 201 2.24 14.41 9.90
CA LEU A 201 2.34 13.35 10.91
C LEU A 201 3.04 13.86 12.18
N ALA A 202 4.15 14.60 12.03
CA ALA A 202 4.88 15.18 13.17
C ALA A 202 4.03 16.19 13.96
N ALA A 203 3.30 17.06 13.27
CA ALA A 203 2.37 18.01 13.90
C ALA A 203 1.26 17.27 14.66
N HIS A 204 0.72 16.19 14.11
CA HIS A 204 -0.28 15.38 14.81
C HIS A 204 0.28 14.73 16.07
N LEU A 205 1.52 14.22 16.02
CA LEU A 205 2.20 13.63 17.18
C LEU A 205 2.46 14.65 18.30
N SER A 206 2.63 15.94 17.95
CA SER A 206 2.76 17.04 18.92
C SER A 206 1.42 17.64 19.36
N GLY A 207 0.29 17.08 18.94
CA GLY A 207 -1.05 17.55 19.29
C GLY A 207 -1.54 18.76 18.49
N GLN A 208 -0.84 19.14 17.42
CA GLN A 208 -1.24 20.22 16.52
C GLN A 208 -2.20 19.71 15.43
N SER A 209 -3.19 20.54 15.09
CA SER A 209 -4.10 20.26 13.98
C SER A 209 -3.53 20.81 12.67
N THR A 210 -3.71 20.07 11.57
CA THR A 210 -3.34 20.52 10.23
C THR A 210 -4.51 20.31 9.28
N ALA A 211 -4.65 21.17 8.26
CA ALA A 211 -5.73 21.07 7.28
C ALA A 211 -5.61 19.84 6.36
N THR A 212 -4.46 19.16 6.38
CA THR A 212 -4.12 18.03 5.50
C THR A 212 -4.21 16.67 6.20
N LEU A 213 -4.48 16.65 7.51
CA LEU A 213 -4.58 15.42 8.29
C LEU A 213 -5.93 15.33 8.99
N TRP A 214 -6.61 14.22 8.78
CA TRP A 214 -7.86 13.89 9.46
C TRP A 214 -7.66 12.63 10.28
N ARG A 215 -8.14 12.67 11.52
CA ARG A 215 -8.22 11.51 12.40
C ARG A 215 -9.68 11.22 12.72
N GLY A 216 -10.04 9.95 12.78
CA GLY A 216 -11.35 9.54 13.24
C GLY A 216 -11.45 8.04 13.47
N THR A 217 -12.52 7.65 14.14
CA THR A 217 -12.92 6.26 14.33
C THR A 217 -13.96 5.92 13.26
N ALA A 218 -13.70 4.88 12.48
CA ALA A 218 -14.65 4.38 11.50
C ALA A 218 -15.86 3.76 12.22
N LEU A 219 -17.06 4.09 11.75
CA LEU A 219 -18.33 3.55 12.25
C LEU A 219 -18.65 2.13 11.75
N GLY A 220 -17.67 1.48 11.09
CA GLY A 220 -17.85 0.20 10.40
C GLY A 220 -17.78 0.33 8.87
N SER A 221 -17.69 -0.81 8.18
CA SER A 221 -17.57 -0.90 6.72
C SER A 221 -18.91 -1.14 6.01
N GLU A 222 -20.00 -1.38 6.76
CA GLU A 222 -21.30 -1.79 6.23
C GLU A 222 -22.36 -0.67 6.23
N LEU A 223 -21.94 0.59 6.19
CA LEU A 223 -22.87 1.71 6.19
C LEU A 223 -23.43 1.96 4.79
N ASP A 224 -24.76 2.05 4.71
CA ASP A 224 -25.43 2.57 3.52
C ASP A 224 -25.06 4.05 3.35
N THR A 225 -24.59 4.40 2.15
CA THR A 225 -24.22 5.77 1.81
C THR A 225 -25.34 6.44 1.03
N ALA A 226 -25.80 7.59 1.52
CA ALA A 226 -26.73 8.46 0.81
C ALA A 226 -25.99 9.61 0.11
N PHE A 227 -26.35 9.87 -1.16
CA PHE A 227 -25.90 11.07 -1.87
C PHE A 227 -26.96 12.15 -1.79
N ILE A 228 -26.59 13.31 -1.24
CA ILE A 228 -27.45 14.49 -1.16
C ILE A 228 -27.05 15.45 -2.26
N PHE A 229 -28.01 15.81 -3.11
CA PHE A 229 -27.84 16.68 -4.26
C PHE A 229 -28.29 18.09 -3.90
N ALA A 230 -27.37 19.05 -3.99
CA ALA A 230 -27.66 20.44 -3.65
C ALA A 230 -28.50 21.11 -4.75
N GLY A 231 -29.50 21.87 -4.33
CA GLY A 231 -30.31 22.69 -5.24
C GLY A 231 -29.59 23.95 -5.72
N ASN A 232 -30.36 24.81 -6.37
CA ASN A 232 -29.89 26.14 -6.77
C ASN A 232 -29.46 26.95 -5.53
N GLY A 233 -28.35 27.67 -5.64
CA GLY A 233 -27.70 28.41 -4.54
C GLY A 233 -26.31 27.87 -4.17
N ALA A 234 -25.96 26.64 -4.59
CA ALA A 234 -24.65 26.03 -4.32
C ALA A 234 -23.57 26.37 -5.36
N GLN A 235 -23.91 27.12 -6.41
CA GLN A 235 -23.02 27.44 -7.52
C GLN A 235 -22.05 28.57 -7.16
N TRP A 236 -20.80 28.45 -7.63
CA TRP A 236 -19.76 29.47 -7.45
C TRP A 236 -18.77 29.45 -8.62
N VAL A 237 -18.07 30.56 -8.85
CA VAL A 237 -17.16 30.72 -10.00
C VAL A 237 -15.92 29.86 -9.82
N GLY A 238 -15.62 29.01 -10.81
CA GLY A 238 -14.48 28.08 -10.77
C GLY A 238 -14.81 26.71 -10.17
N MET A 239 -16.07 26.47 -9.79
CA MET A 239 -16.53 25.16 -9.34
C MET A 239 -16.17 24.06 -10.35
N GLY A 240 -15.61 22.96 -9.87
CA GLY A 240 -15.26 21.80 -10.71
C GLY A 240 -14.06 21.97 -11.64
N LEU A 241 -13.48 23.17 -11.81
CA LEU A 241 -12.36 23.40 -12.73
C LEU A 241 -11.11 22.60 -12.38
N LEU A 242 -10.73 22.57 -11.09
CA LEU A 242 -9.58 21.78 -10.65
C LEU A 242 -9.78 20.30 -10.99
N ALA A 243 -10.95 19.76 -10.66
CA ALA A 243 -11.30 18.37 -10.97
C ALA A 243 -11.34 18.10 -12.47
N TYR A 244 -11.86 19.05 -13.26
CA TYR A 244 -11.86 18.97 -14.71
C TYR A 244 -10.45 18.89 -15.27
N ARG A 245 -9.48 19.64 -14.72
CA ARG A 245 -8.08 19.64 -15.16
C ARG A 245 -7.31 18.39 -14.70
N THR A 246 -7.44 18.00 -13.44
CA THR A 246 -6.59 16.98 -12.81
C THR A 246 -7.15 15.56 -12.84
N ASN A 247 -8.45 15.38 -13.09
CA ASN A 247 -9.09 14.07 -13.01
C ASN A 247 -9.72 13.68 -14.36
N ALA A 248 -9.07 12.77 -15.09
CA ALA A 248 -9.55 12.29 -16.39
C ALA A 248 -10.97 11.70 -16.33
N ALA A 249 -11.30 10.94 -15.28
CA ALA A 249 -12.64 10.39 -15.11
C ALA A 249 -13.71 11.48 -14.89
N PHE A 250 -13.37 12.59 -14.22
CA PHE A 250 -14.23 13.77 -14.11
C PHE A 250 -14.47 14.39 -15.49
N ARG A 251 -13.37 14.69 -16.18
CA ARG A 251 -13.36 15.33 -17.49
C ARG A 251 -14.23 14.57 -18.50
N ASN A 252 -13.99 13.27 -18.63
CA ASN A 252 -14.72 12.40 -19.56
C ASN A 252 -16.21 12.29 -19.21
N ALA A 253 -16.57 12.29 -17.91
CA ALA A 253 -17.96 12.27 -17.50
C ALA A 253 -18.67 13.59 -17.83
N LEU A 254 -18.01 14.73 -17.59
CA LEU A 254 -18.56 16.04 -17.95
C LEU A 254 -18.72 16.18 -19.46
N GLN A 255 -17.75 15.73 -20.25
CA GLN A 255 -17.83 15.74 -21.72
C GLN A 255 -19.01 14.92 -22.25
N ARG A 256 -19.24 13.71 -21.71
CA ARG A 256 -20.43 12.90 -22.09
C ARG A 256 -21.76 13.55 -21.70
N PHE A 257 -21.81 14.25 -20.57
CA PHE A 257 -22.98 15.06 -20.22
C PHE A 257 -23.16 16.19 -21.23
N ASP A 258 -22.06 16.89 -21.54
CA ASP A 258 -22.04 18.06 -22.40
C ASP A 258 -22.49 17.77 -23.84
N GLU A 259 -22.05 16.65 -24.42
CA GLU A 259 -22.48 16.19 -25.75
C GLU A 259 -24.02 16.14 -25.86
N ARG A 260 -24.68 15.49 -24.89
CA ARG A 260 -26.15 15.33 -24.86
C ARG A 260 -26.87 16.60 -24.43
N PHE A 261 -26.21 17.44 -23.66
CA PHE A 261 -26.77 18.69 -23.16
C PHE A 261 -26.81 19.73 -24.28
N ARG A 262 -25.74 19.82 -25.08
CA ARG A 262 -25.59 20.79 -26.17
C ARG A 262 -26.69 20.65 -27.22
N GLU A 263 -27.09 19.42 -27.55
CA GLU A 263 -28.20 19.12 -28.46
C GLU A 263 -29.53 19.77 -28.02
N ARG A 264 -29.76 19.90 -26.70
CA ARG A 264 -31.03 20.40 -26.16
C ARG A 264 -30.96 21.87 -25.75
N ALA A 265 -29.82 22.29 -25.22
CA ALA A 265 -29.66 23.61 -24.62
C ALA A 265 -29.04 24.64 -25.57
N GLY A 266 -28.37 24.20 -26.65
CA GLY A 266 -27.73 25.09 -27.63
C GLY A 266 -26.40 25.71 -27.15
N TRP A 267 -25.83 25.23 -26.04
CA TRP A 267 -24.54 25.67 -25.51
C TRP A 267 -23.81 24.56 -24.75
N SER A 268 -22.50 24.72 -24.54
CA SER A 268 -21.67 23.76 -23.79
C SER A 268 -21.54 24.14 -22.31
N ALA A 269 -21.95 23.23 -21.44
CA ALA A 269 -21.67 23.25 -20.01
C ALA A 269 -20.16 23.16 -19.69
N ALA A 270 -19.40 22.37 -20.46
CA ALA A 270 -17.95 22.25 -20.27
C ALA A 270 -17.21 23.55 -20.62
N ASP A 271 -17.60 24.22 -21.70
CA ASP A 271 -17.04 25.52 -22.09
C ASP A 271 -17.50 26.62 -21.13
N ALA A 272 -18.77 26.62 -20.74
CA ALA A 272 -19.31 27.59 -19.78
C ALA A 272 -18.61 27.52 -18.41
N LEU A 273 -18.18 26.33 -17.95
CA LEU A 273 -17.42 26.21 -16.70
C LEU A 273 -16.03 26.87 -16.78
N GLN A 274 -15.46 26.95 -17.97
CA GLN A 274 -14.13 27.49 -18.25
C GLN A 274 -14.18 28.93 -18.75
N SER A 275 -15.37 29.46 -19.06
CA SER A 275 -15.58 30.80 -19.59
C SER A 275 -15.34 31.87 -18.53
N PRO A 276 -14.66 32.98 -18.88
CA PRO A 276 -14.49 34.13 -17.98
C PRO A 276 -15.83 34.82 -17.67
N GLU A 277 -16.83 34.71 -18.55
CA GLU A 277 -18.18 35.26 -18.36
C GLU A 277 -19.01 34.49 -17.32
N LEU A 278 -18.54 33.33 -16.85
CA LEU A 278 -19.24 32.52 -15.85
C LEU A 278 -19.60 33.34 -14.60
N ALA A 279 -18.77 34.30 -14.20
CA ALA A 279 -19.06 35.17 -13.05
C ALA A 279 -20.38 35.95 -13.17
N VAL A 280 -20.77 36.29 -14.39
CA VAL A 280 -22.02 36.97 -14.70
C VAL A 280 -23.13 35.95 -14.96
N ASP A 281 -22.84 34.96 -15.81
CA ASP A 281 -23.84 34.00 -16.29
C ASP A 281 -24.38 33.09 -15.18
N ILE A 282 -23.57 32.75 -14.18
CA ILE A 282 -23.95 31.86 -13.09
C ILE A 282 -25.08 32.43 -12.19
N ARG A 283 -25.43 33.72 -12.34
CA ARG A 283 -26.58 34.33 -11.67
C ARG A 283 -27.91 33.96 -12.33
N ARG A 284 -27.89 33.56 -13.60
CA ARG A 284 -29.08 33.13 -14.35
C ARG A 284 -29.37 31.68 -14.00
N ALA A 285 -30.58 31.38 -13.53
CA ALA A 285 -30.99 30.01 -13.20
C ALA A 285 -30.84 29.05 -14.39
N SER A 286 -31.06 29.54 -15.62
CA SER A 286 -30.87 28.80 -16.88
C SER A 286 -29.43 28.38 -17.15
N ARG A 287 -28.44 29.02 -16.50
CA ARG A 287 -27.02 28.63 -16.53
C ARG A 287 -26.62 27.85 -15.28
N ALA A 288 -27.02 28.34 -14.10
CA ALA A 288 -26.65 27.73 -12.82
C ALA A 288 -27.17 26.30 -12.65
N GLN A 289 -28.45 26.05 -12.94
CA GLN A 289 -29.07 24.75 -12.69
C GLN A 289 -28.47 23.63 -13.56
N PRO A 290 -28.29 23.81 -14.88
CA PRO A 290 -27.63 22.78 -15.69
C PRO A 290 -26.18 22.53 -15.30
N LEU A 291 -25.43 23.57 -14.91
CA LEU A 291 -24.05 23.42 -14.46
C LEU A 291 -23.97 22.66 -13.13
N LEU A 292 -24.83 22.98 -12.17
CA LEU A 292 -24.94 22.22 -10.91
C LEU A 292 -25.27 20.75 -11.18
N LEU A 293 -26.23 20.48 -12.06
CA LEU A 293 -26.60 19.13 -12.46
C LEU A 293 -25.40 18.37 -13.08
N ALA A 294 -24.68 19.01 -14.01
CA ALA A 294 -23.52 18.44 -14.68
C ALA A 294 -22.43 18.00 -13.70
N LEU A 295 -22.11 18.85 -12.72
CA LEU A 295 -21.10 18.58 -11.70
C LEU A 295 -21.54 17.49 -10.71
N GLN A 296 -22.83 17.44 -10.42
CA GLN A 296 -23.41 16.54 -9.45
C GLN A 296 -23.63 15.12 -10.00
N LEU A 297 -24.10 14.97 -11.24
CA LEU A 297 -24.33 13.66 -11.89
C LEU A 297 -23.04 12.85 -12.13
N ARG A 298 -21.86 13.50 -12.12
CA ARG A 298 -20.58 12.79 -12.16
C ARG A 298 -20.27 12.05 -10.85
N ARG A 299 -20.71 12.55 -9.70
CA ARG A 299 -20.39 11.94 -8.39
C ARG A 299 -21.14 10.63 -8.12
N SER A 300 -22.20 10.32 -8.87
CA SER A 300 -23.09 9.18 -8.58
C SER A 300 -22.71 7.86 -9.25
N LYS A 301 -21.75 7.85 -10.20
CA LYS A 301 -21.15 6.61 -10.72
C LYS A 301 -19.69 6.50 -10.27
N PRO A 302 -19.38 5.74 -9.21
CA PRO A 302 -18.00 5.37 -8.94
C PRO A 302 -17.44 4.54 -10.11
N SER A 303 -16.17 4.73 -10.44
CA SER A 303 -15.43 3.76 -11.26
C SER A 303 -15.50 2.38 -10.61
N PRO A 304 -15.45 1.27 -11.37
CA PRO A 304 -15.53 -0.10 -10.82
C PRO A 304 -14.36 -0.54 -9.92
N CYS A 305 -13.46 0.36 -9.52
CA CYS A 305 -12.34 0.10 -8.62
C CYS A 305 -12.57 0.94 -7.35
N THR A 306 -12.65 0.43 -6.11
CA THR A 306 -12.32 -0.88 -5.52
C THR A 306 -13.31 -1.14 -4.37
N GLY A 307 -13.96 -2.32 -4.35
CA GLY A 307 -14.51 -2.93 -3.13
C GLY A 307 -15.98 -2.65 -2.75
N CYS A 308 -16.64 -1.62 -3.30
CA CYS A 308 -18.01 -1.30 -2.89
C CYS A 308 -19.04 -1.62 -3.99
N GLY A 309 -19.30 -2.91 -4.20
CA GLY A 309 -20.42 -3.41 -5.01
C GLY A 309 -21.75 -3.38 -4.25
N ARG A 310 -22.06 -2.30 -3.52
CA ARG A 310 -23.28 -2.21 -2.68
C ARG A 310 -24.39 -1.42 -3.36
N ARG A 311 -25.64 -1.74 -3.00
CA ARG A 311 -26.87 -1.14 -3.55
C ARG A 311 -26.99 0.30 -3.06
N TRP A 312 -27.19 1.24 -3.97
CA TRP A 312 -27.35 2.66 -3.65
C TRP A 312 -28.83 3.04 -3.64
N ARG A 313 -29.25 3.89 -2.70
CA ARG A 313 -30.57 4.53 -2.73
C ARG A 313 -30.39 6.02 -2.97
N LEU A 314 -31.05 6.53 -4.02
CA LEU A 314 -31.20 7.95 -4.24
C LEU A 314 -32.27 8.45 -3.25
N ALA A 315 -31.88 9.23 -2.24
CA ALA A 315 -32.81 9.82 -1.29
C ALA A 315 -33.01 11.30 -1.62
N THR A 316 -34.23 11.67 -1.98
CA THR A 316 -34.66 13.06 -2.11
C THR A 316 -35.03 13.58 -0.73
N VAL A 317 -34.18 14.42 -0.14
CA VAL A 317 -34.49 15.09 1.12
C VAL A 317 -35.09 16.46 0.82
N SER A 318 -36.39 16.61 1.02
CA SER A 318 -37.05 17.92 1.02
C SER A 318 -36.96 18.52 2.43
N ALA A 319 -35.85 19.19 2.75
CA ALA A 319 -35.72 19.89 4.03
C ALA A 319 -36.37 21.28 3.95
N ARG A 320 -37.50 21.48 4.64
CA ARG A 320 -37.95 22.83 5.03
C ARG A 320 -37.14 23.27 6.23
N LEU A 321 -36.06 24.00 5.99
CA LEU A 321 -35.32 24.66 7.07
C LEU A 321 -36.13 25.88 7.53
N ARG A 322 -36.80 25.78 8.69
CA ARG A 322 -37.18 26.98 9.47
C ARG A 322 -35.96 27.41 10.28
N PRO A 323 -35.54 28.68 10.25
CA PRO A 323 -34.61 29.19 11.25
C PRO A 323 -35.29 29.14 12.62
N ARG A 324 -34.59 28.58 13.62
CA ARG A 324 -35.01 28.70 15.03
C ARG A 324 -34.80 30.16 15.46
N GLY A 325 -35.86 30.82 15.94
CA GLY A 325 -35.74 32.04 16.74
C GLY A 325 -36.28 33.36 16.18
N VAL A 326 -37.21 33.38 15.21
CA VAL A 326 -37.87 34.63 14.77
C VAL A 326 -39.35 34.64 15.23
N PRO A 327 -39.84 35.69 15.93
CA PRO A 327 -41.25 35.81 16.32
C PRO A 327 -42.15 35.92 15.08
N ALA A 328 -43.38 35.42 15.22
CA ALA A 328 -44.38 35.40 14.16
C ALA A 328 -44.94 36.80 13.89
N ASP A 329 -44.18 37.66 13.21
CA ASP A 329 -44.77 38.68 12.34
C ASP A 329 -43.78 39.16 11.28
N SER A 330 -44.29 39.50 10.10
CA SER A 330 -43.63 39.96 8.87
C SER A 330 -43.45 38.95 7.71
N SER A 331 -43.91 39.43 6.56
CA SER A 331 -44.25 38.79 5.29
C SER A 331 -43.06 38.37 4.41
N LEU A 332 -42.21 37.46 4.89
CA LEU A 332 -41.14 36.87 4.07
C LEU A 332 -41.68 35.74 3.17
N LYS A 333 -41.78 36.04 1.87
CA LYS A 333 -42.11 35.12 0.78
C LYS A 333 -41.38 33.78 0.92
N THR A 334 -42.15 32.73 1.16
CA THR A 334 -41.76 31.32 1.02
C THR A 334 -41.37 31.05 -0.43
N GLN A 335 -40.07 30.97 -0.73
CA GLN A 335 -39.63 30.38 -2.01
C GLN A 335 -39.71 28.86 -1.92
N SER A 336 -40.66 28.26 -2.63
CA SER A 336 -40.72 26.82 -2.86
C SER A 336 -39.59 26.43 -3.82
N ALA A 337 -38.60 25.67 -3.34
CA ALA A 337 -37.66 24.98 -4.21
C ALA A 337 -38.33 23.74 -4.82
N SER A 338 -38.88 23.88 -6.02
CA SER A 338 -39.37 22.76 -6.82
C SER A 338 -38.17 22.02 -7.43
N CYS A 339 -37.75 20.90 -6.85
CA CYS A 339 -36.85 19.95 -7.50
C CYS A 339 -37.61 19.22 -8.61
N TRP A 340 -37.38 19.61 -9.86
CA TRP A 340 -37.71 18.78 -11.02
C TRP A 340 -36.52 17.85 -11.31
N LEU A 341 -36.73 16.54 -11.27
CA LEU A 341 -35.78 15.57 -11.82
C LEU A 341 -36.51 14.59 -12.73
N ALA A 342 -36.06 14.57 -13.97
CA ALA A 342 -36.51 13.68 -15.02
C ALA A 342 -36.18 12.21 -14.66
N ALA A 343 -37.21 11.37 -14.68
CA ALA A 343 -37.06 9.93 -14.70
C ALA A 343 -36.42 9.52 -16.03
N ILE A 344 -35.18 9.03 -16.00
CA ILE A 344 -34.65 8.17 -17.07
C ILE A 344 -34.55 6.77 -16.49
N GLY A 345 -35.68 6.07 -16.53
CA GLY A 345 -35.69 4.62 -16.42
C GLY A 345 -35.53 4.00 -17.81
N ARG A 346 -34.83 2.86 -17.88
CA ARG A 346 -35.39 1.61 -18.37
C ARG A 346 -34.45 0.43 -18.08
N ARG A 347 -35.06 -0.57 -17.43
CA ARG A 347 -34.81 -2.02 -17.33
C ARG A 347 -33.38 -2.51 -17.20
#